data_AF-A0A8I1J1W3-F1
#
_entry.id   AF-A0A8I1J1W3-F1
#
_cell.length_a   1.000
_cell.length_b   1.000
_cell.length_c   1.000
_cell.angle_alpha   90.00
_cell.angle_beta   90.00
_cell.angle_gamma   90.00
#
_symmetry.space_group_name_H-M   'P 1'
#
loop_
_entity.id
_entity.type
_entity.pdbx_description
1 polymer ?
#
loop_
_entity_poly.entity_id
_entity_poly.type
_entity_poly.pdbx_seq_one_letter_code
_entity_poly.pdbx_strand_id
1 'polypeptide(L)'
;MSDPIASQSEEVQQQQQVSNDDEVRAYYEAFGIQYPTPEFEGDDSELGTDPVGQDDPAIDDPATEPELKGIPVKYNGQETVVPDDEVRGYVEKGMNYDKIKDRSQQYEVALNRLARQQGYKDHAELLENLDRIEQEAAQQKLNDFEQLKTSLREDAENSGIDPDLLDRYLDNHPLLQQAQEAVQRSQQEQEYRKQEELQQKQLAGWQMLFDKYPDLAEQVDAETGTAAWMTPDMHARLERGYDPIDAYELVHRDALTAQTRKQAEQAVIKAQRLNRRAQVETNPGGSLEPQAPEELTAAFSLFGIDPKNAQKYAKNFNK
;
A
#
# COMPACT_ATOMS: atom_id res chain seq x y z
N MET A 1 10.55 -79.10 -18.95
CA MET A 1 11.88 -79.03 -19.57
C MET A 1 12.29 -77.57 -19.58
N SER A 2 13.37 -77.27 -18.87
CA SER A 2 14.39 -76.27 -19.19
C SER A 2 14.01 -74.79 -19.39
N ASP A 3 14.23 -74.00 -18.34
CA ASP A 3 14.92 -72.68 -18.41
C ASP A 3 16.35 -72.87 -18.98
N PRO A 4 17.12 -71.85 -19.48
CA PRO A 4 17.32 -70.53 -18.82
C PRO A 4 17.77 -69.25 -19.63
N ILE A 5 17.66 -68.10 -18.94
CA ILE A 5 18.55 -66.90 -18.79
C ILE A 5 19.00 -66.04 -20.00
N ALA A 6 18.69 -64.72 -19.94
CA ALA A 6 19.59 -63.52 -19.94
C ALA A 6 18.77 -62.25 -20.30
N SER A 7 18.52 -61.26 -19.44
CA SER A 7 19.40 -60.24 -18.81
C SER A 7 19.87 -59.11 -19.75
N GLN A 8 19.11 -58.00 -19.82
CA GLN A 8 19.54 -56.59 -19.97
C GLN A 8 18.36 -55.73 -19.42
N SER A 9 18.45 -55.06 -18.27
CA SER A 9 19.13 -53.79 -17.96
C SER A 9 18.43 -52.55 -18.56
N GLU A 10 18.10 -51.63 -17.64
CA GLU A 10 18.01 -50.16 -17.78
C GLU A 10 17.20 -49.56 -18.93
N GLU A 11 16.02 -49.03 -18.59
CA GLU A 11 15.68 -47.66 -19.02
C GLU A 11 14.69 -47.05 -18.02
N VAL A 12 15.25 -46.36 -17.03
CA VAL A 12 14.54 -45.38 -16.22
C VAL A 12 14.30 -44.19 -17.14
N GLN A 13 13.10 -44.07 -17.71
CA GLN A 13 12.68 -42.83 -18.36
C GLN A 13 12.58 -41.73 -17.31
N GLN A 14 13.66 -40.96 -17.22
CA GLN A 14 13.67 -39.60 -16.69
C GLN A 14 12.61 -38.81 -17.46
N GLN A 15 11.47 -38.52 -16.83
CA GLN A 15 10.56 -37.50 -17.33
C GLN A 15 11.29 -36.17 -17.22
N GLN A 16 11.65 -35.66 -18.40
CA GLN A 16 12.29 -34.39 -18.64
C GLN A 16 11.57 -33.28 -17.90
N GLN A 17 12.33 -32.59 -17.03
CA GLN A 17 12.06 -31.20 -16.69
C GLN A 17 11.98 -30.43 -18.00
N VAL A 18 10.77 -30.06 -18.41
CA VAL A 18 10.57 -29.01 -19.39
C VAL A 18 11.20 -27.77 -18.75
N SER A 19 12.26 -27.27 -19.37
CA SER A 19 12.96 -26.06 -18.97
C SER A 19 11.95 -24.93 -18.87
N ASN A 20 11.80 -24.31 -17.69
CA ASN A 20 10.96 -23.12 -17.48
C ASN A 20 11.22 -22.05 -18.55
N ASP A 21 12.44 -22.00 -19.11
CA ASP A 21 12.83 -21.05 -20.15
C ASP A 21 12.06 -21.22 -21.47
N ASP A 22 11.65 -22.43 -21.84
CA ASP A 22 10.89 -22.66 -23.08
C ASP A 22 9.43 -22.21 -22.92
N GLU A 23 8.84 -22.40 -21.73
CA GLU A 23 7.52 -21.87 -21.41
C GLU A 23 7.54 -20.35 -21.37
N VAL A 24 8.54 -19.76 -20.71
CA VAL A 24 8.72 -18.30 -20.67
C VAL A 24 8.86 -17.76 -22.09
N ARG A 25 9.65 -18.39 -22.97
CA ARG A 25 9.79 -17.96 -24.36
C ARG A 25 8.46 -17.97 -25.13
N ALA A 26 7.62 -18.99 -24.92
CA ALA A 26 6.29 -19.08 -25.53
C ALA A 26 5.35 -17.96 -25.08
N TYR A 27 5.42 -17.55 -23.81
CA TYR A 27 4.68 -16.37 -23.33
C TYR A 27 5.14 -15.08 -24.03
N TYR A 28 6.46 -14.88 -24.19
CA TYR A 28 6.98 -13.69 -24.86
C TYR A 28 6.56 -13.63 -26.35
N GLU A 29 6.57 -14.76 -27.06
CA GLU A 29 6.05 -14.84 -28.44
C GLU A 29 4.54 -14.57 -28.55
N ALA A 30 3.73 -15.07 -27.60
CA ALA A 30 2.29 -14.84 -27.60
C ALA A 30 1.91 -13.36 -27.47
N PHE A 31 2.74 -12.56 -26.80
CA PHE A 31 2.56 -11.12 -26.65
C PHE A 31 3.36 -10.29 -27.68
N GLY A 32 4.07 -10.93 -28.61
CA GLY A 32 4.88 -10.26 -29.63
C GLY A 32 6.08 -9.49 -29.05
N ILE A 33 6.58 -9.90 -27.88
CA ILE A 33 7.70 -9.27 -27.18
C ILE A 33 8.96 -10.11 -27.42
N GLN A 34 10.07 -9.45 -27.75
CA GLN A 34 11.33 -10.15 -28.03
C GLN A 34 11.99 -10.63 -26.72
N TYR A 35 12.28 -11.92 -26.63
CA TYR A 35 12.91 -12.51 -25.44
C TYR A 35 14.36 -11.99 -25.29
N PRO A 36 14.76 -11.44 -24.13
CA PRO A 36 16.12 -10.96 -23.92
C PRO A 36 17.08 -12.16 -23.84
N THR A 37 17.88 -12.35 -24.90
CA THR A 37 18.99 -13.31 -24.89
C THR A 37 20.12 -12.77 -24.00
N PRO A 38 20.59 -13.53 -22.99
CA PRO A 38 21.77 -13.14 -22.23
C PRO A 38 23.01 -13.29 -23.13
N GLU A 39 23.63 -12.18 -23.50
CA GLU A 39 24.94 -12.18 -24.14
C GLU A 39 26.00 -12.55 -23.11
N PHE A 40 26.65 -13.69 -23.36
CA PHE A 40 27.80 -14.19 -22.65
C PHE A 40 29.04 -13.63 -23.37
N GLU A 41 29.65 -12.56 -22.85
CA GLU A 41 31.00 -12.15 -23.26
C GLU A 41 32.01 -12.76 -22.29
N GLY A 42 32.75 -13.75 -22.78
CA GLY A 42 33.92 -14.33 -22.13
C GLY A 42 35.20 -13.89 -22.83
N ASP A 43 36.20 -13.64 -21.98
CA ASP A 43 37.63 -13.89 -22.15
C ASP A 43 38.46 -12.98 -23.08
N ASP A 44 39.42 -12.27 -22.47
CA ASP A 44 40.79 -12.13 -23.00
C ASP A 44 41.78 -11.76 -21.86
N SER A 45 42.43 -12.79 -21.32
CA SER A 45 43.88 -12.95 -21.13
C SER A 45 44.78 -11.71 -20.86
N GLU A 46 45.48 -11.68 -19.71
CA GLU A 46 46.94 -11.93 -19.60
C GLU A 46 47.50 -11.52 -18.22
N LEU A 47 47.99 -12.53 -17.49
CA LEU A 47 48.81 -12.42 -16.29
C LEU A 47 50.25 -12.02 -16.66
N GLY A 48 50.66 -10.81 -16.26
CA GLY A 48 52.05 -10.35 -16.30
C GLY A 48 52.64 -10.22 -14.89
N THR A 49 53.78 -10.88 -14.70
CA THR A 49 54.60 -11.05 -13.48
C THR A 49 55.23 -9.77 -12.87
N ASP A 50 55.38 -9.75 -11.54
CA ASP A 50 56.11 -8.78 -10.69
C ASP A 50 57.61 -8.57 -11.06
N PRO A 51 58.26 -7.45 -10.62
CA PRO A 51 59.03 -7.49 -9.36
C PRO A 51 59.11 -6.18 -8.51
N VAL A 52 58.94 -6.35 -7.18
CA VAL A 52 59.71 -5.84 -6.00
C VAL A 52 59.98 -4.32 -5.80
N GLY A 53 59.60 -3.79 -4.62
CA GLY A 53 60.23 -2.60 -4.00
C GLY A 53 59.60 -2.00 -2.72
N GLN A 54 59.89 -2.60 -1.55
CA GLN A 54 60.10 -2.07 -0.17
C GLN A 54 59.31 -0.85 0.42
N ASP A 55 58.63 -1.12 1.55
CA ASP A 55 58.47 -0.37 2.85
C ASP A 55 58.66 1.17 2.85
N ASP A 56 57.77 2.04 3.36
CA ASP A 56 57.16 2.15 4.71
C ASP A 56 56.30 3.49 4.74
N PRO A 57 55.54 3.90 5.80
CA PRO A 57 54.26 3.40 6.32
C PRO A 57 53.09 4.44 6.31
N ALA A 58 51.85 3.93 6.48
CA ALA A 58 50.61 4.54 7.01
C ALA A 58 50.30 6.05 6.84
N ILE A 59 49.28 6.36 6.03
CA ILE A 59 48.31 7.44 6.28
C ILE A 59 46.91 6.87 6.09
N ASP A 60 46.15 6.80 7.19
CA ASP A 60 44.70 6.63 7.20
C ASP A 60 44.06 7.81 6.45
N ASP A 61 43.52 7.58 5.26
CA ASP A 61 42.48 8.43 4.68
C ASP A 61 41.23 7.55 4.49
N PRO A 62 40.08 7.94 5.05
CA PRO A 62 38.87 7.13 5.00
C PRO A 62 38.38 7.02 3.56
N ALA A 63 37.93 5.83 3.21
CA ALA A 63 37.22 5.53 1.99
C ALA A 63 36.17 6.62 1.69
N THR A 64 36.41 7.40 0.64
CA THR A 64 35.38 8.21 -0.01
C THR A 64 34.38 7.22 -0.60
N GLU A 65 33.27 7.01 0.09
CA GLU A 65 32.08 6.38 -0.47
C GLU A 65 31.73 7.10 -1.80
N PRO A 66 31.50 6.38 -2.91
CA PRO A 66 31.11 7.02 -4.15
C PRO A 66 29.79 7.76 -3.93
N GLU A 67 29.79 9.08 -4.13
CA GLU A 67 28.58 9.89 -4.16
C GLU A 67 27.60 9.31 -5.18
N LEU A 68 26.57 8.59 -4.72
CA LEU A 68 25.44 8.16 -5.54
C LEU A 68 24.74 9.43 -6.03
N LYS A 69 25.09 9.87 -7.24
CA LYS A 69 24.39 10.94 -7.95
C LYS A 69 22.97 10.47 -8.22
N GLY A 70 22.01 11.10 -7.57
CA GLY A 70 20.61 10.76 -7.69
C GLY A 70 19.70 11.90 -7.25
N ILE A 71 18.48 11.87 -7.73
CA ILE A 71 17.46 12.87 -7.39
C ILE A 71 16.70 12.37 -6.15
N PRO A 72 16.60 13.15 -5.07
CA PRO A 72 15.75 12.80 -3.95
C PRO A 72 14.28 12.92 -4.37
N VAL A 73 13.56 11.79 -4.37
CA VAL A 73 12.13 11.72 -4.69
C VAL A 73 11.37 11.19 -3.48
N LYS A 74 10.24 11.82 -3.17
CA LYS A 74 9.37 11.38 -2.08
C LYS A 74 8.43 10.29 -2.58
N TYR A 75 8.69 9.04 -2.21
CA TYR A 75 7.84 7.89 -2.51
C TYR A 75 7.18 7.40 -1.21
N ASN A 76 5.84 7.36 -1.18
CA ASN A 76 5.07 6.92 0.00
C ASN A 76 5.47 7.61 1.32
N GLY A 77 5.85 8.88 1.26
CA GLY A 77 6.20 9.66 2.45
C GLY A 77 7.68 9.61 2.86
N GLN A 78 8.46 8.67 2.32
CA GLN A 78 9.90 8.52 2.58
C GLN A 78 10.73 9.18 1.48
N GLU A 79 11.86 9.78 1.85
CA GLU A 79 12.83 10.36 0.91
C GLU A 79 13.74 9.24 0.39
N THR A 80 13.55 8.86 -0.88
CA THR A 80 14.38 7.85 -1.54
C THR A 80 15.21 8.53 -2.61
N VAL A 81 16.53 8.27 -2.62
CA VAL A 81 17.42 8.77 -3.67
C VAL A 81 17.32 7.82 -4.85
N VAL A 82 16.74 8.29 -5.96
CA VAL A 82 16.70 7.53 -7.21
C VAL A 82 18.02 7.75 -7.94
N PRO A 83 18.82 6.69 -8.20
CA PRO A 83 20.09 6.83 -8.91
C PRO A 83 19.86 7.38 -10.32
N ASP A 84 20.76 8.26 -10.79
CA ASP A 84 20.63 9.01 -12.05
C ASP A 84 20.35 8.12 -13.28
N ASP A 85 20.83 6.87 -13.28
CA ASP A 85 20.62 5.90 -14.36
C ASP A 85 19.16 5.42 -14.46
N GLU A 86 18.44 5.36 -13.33
CA GLU A 86 17.04 4.91 -13.28
C GLU A 86 16.03 6.06 -13.45
N VAL A 87 16.47 7.31 -13.25
CA VAL A 87 15.63 8.51 -13.37
C VAL A 87 14.92 8.56 -14.72
N ARG A 88 15.63 8.26 -15.82
CA ARG A 88 15.02 8.27 -17.17
C ARG A 88 13.87 7.25 -17.28
N GLY A 89 14.06 6.05 -16.75
CA GLY A 89 13.03 5.00 -16.77
C GLY A 89 11.79 5.36 -15.95
N TYR A 90 11.98 5.96 -14.77
CA TYR A 90 10.85 6.43 -13.95
C TYR A 90 10.13 7.64 -14.57
N VAL A 91 10.85 8.56 -15.22
CA VAL A 91 10.25 9.70 -15.93
C VAL A 91 9.42 9.24 -17.13
N GLU A 92 9.92 8.28 -17.91
CA GLU A 92 9.16 7.68 -19.01
C GLU A 92 7.91 6.93 -18.51
N LYS A 93 8.04 6.17 -17.41
CA LYS A 93 6.88 5.53 -16.74
C LYS A 93 5.88 6.55 -16.21
N GLY A 94 6.33 7.66 -15.62
CA GLY A 94 5.46 8.75 -15.15
C GLY A 94 4.71 9.44 -16.29
N MET A 95 5.41 9.79 -17.37
CA MET A 95 4.80 10.34 -18.60
C MET A 95 3.79 9.38 -19.24
N ASN A 96 4.04 8.07 -19.19
CA ASN A 96 3.11 7.06 -19.68
C ASN A 96 1.91 6.88 -18.73
N TYR A 97 2.14 6.91 -17.42
CA TYR A 97 1.10 6.84 -16.40
C TYR A 97 0.12 8.00 -16.53
N ASP A 98 0.60 9.23 -16.74
CA ASP A 98 -0.28 10.40 -16.94
C ASP A 98 -1.15 10.23 -18.18
N LYS A 99 -0.59 9.77 -19.31
CA LYS A 99 -1.37 9.49 -20.53
C LYS A 99 -2.41 8.39 -20.32
N ILE A 100 -2.06 7.33 -19.59
CA ILE A 100 -2.98 6.23 -19.28
C ILE A 100 -4.08 6.71 -18.36
N LYS A 101 -3.75 7.52 -17.35
CA LYS A 101 -4.72 8.11 -16.42
C LYS A 101 -5.70 9.02 -17.13
N ASP A 102 -5.22 9.91 -18.00
CA ASP A 102 -6.09 10.77 -18.82
C ASP A 102 -7.02 9.96 -19.72
N ARG A 103 -6.48 8.91 -20.36
CA ARG A 103 -7.27 8.02 -21.21
C ARG A 103 -8.30 7.23 -20.40
N SER A 104 -7.92 6.75 -19.21
CA SER A 104 -8.82 6.06 -18.29
C SER A 104 -9.96 6.96 -17.86
N GLN A 105 -9.67 8.21 -17.49
CA GLN A 105 -10.70 9.20 -17.16
C GLN A 105 -11.66 9.46 -18.33
N GLN A 106 -11.14 9.50 -19.57
CA GLN A 106 -11.97 9.63 -20.76
C GLN A 106 -12.90 8.42 -20.94
N TYR A 107 -12.39 7.20 -20.72
CA TYR A 107 -13.20 5.99 -20.77
C TYR A 107 -14.27 5.98 -19.66
N GLU A 108 -13.93 6.36 -18.43
CA GLU A 108 -14.90 6.47 -17.34
C GLU A 108 -16.03 7.45 -17.67
N VAL A 109 -15.70 8.62 -18.23
CA VAL A 109 -16.71 9.60 -18.66
C VAL A 109 -17.58 9.05 -19.79
N ALA A 110 -16.98 8.35 -20.77
CA ALA A 110 -17.71 7.73 -21.86
C ALA A 110 -18.65 6.61 -21.38
N LEU A 111 -18.18 5.76 -20.47
CA LEU A 111 -18.97 4.69 -19.86
C LEU A 111 -20.11 5.26 -19.01
N ASN A 112 -19.84 6.29 -18.20
CA ASN A 112 -20.88 6.99 -17.44
C ASN A 112 -21.92 7.65 -18.36
N ARG A 113 -21.52 8.16 -19.52
CA ARG A 113 -22.45 8.69 -20.53
C ARG A 113 -23.34 7.60 -21.11
N LEU A 114 -22.77 6.43 -21.43
CA LEU A 114 -23.50 5.27 -21.94
C LEU A 114 -24.48 4.74 -20.88
N ALA A 115 -24.06 4.66 -19.62
CA ALA A 115 -24.93 4.28 -18.51
C ALA A 115 -26.12 5.22 -18.36
N ARG A 116 -25.88 6.55 -18.39
CA ARG A 116 -26.96 7.56 -18.36
C ARG A 116 -27.87 7.49 -19.57
N GLN A 117 -27.35 7.16 -20.75
CA GLN A 117 -28.18 6.94 -21.93
C GLN A 117 -29.13 5.74 -21.76
N GLN A 118 -28.71 4.72 -21.02
CA GLN A 118 -29.52 3.56 -20.67
C GLN A 118 -30.40 3.80 -19.41
N GLY A 119 -30.32 4.98 -18.79
CA GLY A 119 -31.13 5.36 -17.62
C GLY A 119 -30.49 5.09 -16.26
N TYR A 120 -29.23 4.65 -16.21
CA TYR A 120 -28.48 4.41 -14.97
C TYR A 120 -27.67 5.64 -14.53
N LYS A 121 -27.33 5.74 -13.24
CA LYS A 121 -26.62 6.90 -12.67
C LYS A 121 -25.15 6.96 -13.10
N ASP A 122 -24.48 5.81 -13.08
CA ASP A 122 -23.08 5.61 -13.42
C ASP A 122 -22.83 4.23 -14.05
N HIS A 123 -21.63 4.02 -14.58
CA HIS A 123 -21.26 2.76 -15.23
C HIS A 123 -21.19 1.58 -14.26
N ALA A 124 -20.93 1.83 -12.97
CA ALA A 124 -20.92 0.77 -11.96
C ALA A 124 -22.32 0.21 -11.75
N GLU A 125 -23.33 1.07 -11.62
CA GLU A 125 -24.75 0.66 -11.53
C GLU A 125 -25.22 -0.06 -12.81
N LEU A 126 -24.74 0.35 -13.98
CA LEU A 126 -25.02 -0.35 -15.23
C LEU A 126 -24.47 -1.78 -15.20
N LEU A 127 -23.22 -1.96 -14.80
CA LEU A 127 -22.59 -3.29 -14.74
C LEU A 127 -23.28 -4.20 -13.73
N GLU A 128 -23.59 -3.69 -12.54
CA GLU A 128 -24.32 -4.46 -11.52
C GLU A 128 -25.71 -4.92 -12.03
N ASN A 129 -26.41 -4.05 -12.74
CA ASN A 129 -27.71 -4.41 -13.34
C ASN A 129 -27.57 -5.38 -14.50
N LEU A 130 -26.54 -5.24 -15.35
CA LEU A 130 -26.27 -6.20 -16.42
C LEU A 130 -25.99 -7.59 -15.84
N ASP A 131 -25.11 -7.68 -14.84
CA ASP A 131 -24.81 -8.93 -14.15
C ASP A 131 -26.07 -9.56 -13.55
N ARG A 132 -26.94 -8.75 -12.93
CA ARG A 132 -28.23 -9.24 -12.41
C ARG A 132 -29.15 -9.74 -13.52
N ILE A 133 -29.31 -8.99 -14.62
CA ILE A 133 -30.17 -9.40 -15.75
C ILE A 133 -29.65 -10.69 -16.38
N GLU A 134 -28.33 -10.82 -16.55
CA GLU A 134 -27.71 -12.03 -17.07
C GLU A 134 -27.94 -13.23 -16.15
N GLN A 135 -27.79 -13.04 -14.84
CA GLN A 135 -28.11 -14.07 -13.85
C GLN A 135 -29.58 -14.46 -13.86
N GLU A 136 -30.50 -13.50 -13.87
CA GLU A 136 -31.94 -13.75 -13.92
C GLU A 136 -32.32 -14.47 -15.21
N ALA A 137 -31.78 -14.06 -16.36
CA ALA A 137 -32.02 -14.72 -17.64
C ALA A 137 -31.46 -16.15 -17.67
N ALA A 138 -30.29 -16.38 -17.06
CA ALA A 138 -29.71 -17.71 -16.93
C ALA A 138 -30.59 -18.60 -16.03
N GLN A 139 -31.03 -18.08 -14.88
CA GLN A 139 -31.92 -18.80 -13.96
C GLN A 139 -33.29 -19.08 -14.58
N GLN A 140 -33.88 -18.13 -15.31
CA GLN A 140 -35.14 -18.34 -16.02
C GLN A 140 -35.02 -19.47 -17.03
N LYS A 141 -33.94 -19.50 -17.83
CA LYS A 141 -33.70 -20.60 -18.79
C LYS A 141 -33.58 -21.96 -18.10
N LEU A 142 -32.94 -22.01 -16.93
CA LEU A 142 -32.86 -23.25 -16.14
C LEU A 142 -34.23 -23.66 -15.62
N ASN A 143 -35.00 -22.73 -15.05
CA ASN A 143 -36.33 -22.99 -14.52
C ASN A 143 -37.31 -23.44 -15.63
N ASP A 144 -37.31 -22.76 -16.78
CA ASP A 144 -38.12 -23.12 -17.94
C ASP A 144 -37.79 -24.53 -18.43
N PHE A 145 -36.49 -24.88 -18.40
CA PHE A 145 -36.04 -26.21 -18.78
C PHE A 145 -36.43 -27.28 -17.74
N GLU A 146 -36.31 -27.00 -16.45
CA GLU A 146 -36.77 -27.91 -15.38
C GLU A 146 -38.28 -28.16 -15.47
N GLN A 147 -39.05 -27.12 -15.76
CA GLN A 147 -40.49 -27.26 -16.03
C GLN A 147 -40.75 -28.15 -17.24
N LEU A 148 -40.03 -27.93 -18.34
CA LEU A 148 -40.15 -28.75 -19.55
C LEU A 148 -39.75 -30.22 -19.28
N LYS A 149 -38.68 -30.45 -18.52
CA LYS A 149 -38.24 -31.80 -18.11
C LYS A 149 -39.34 -32.48 -17.29
N THR A 150 -39.96 -31.75 -16.38
CA THR A 150 -41.07 -32.26 -15.55
C THR A 150 -42.29 -32.59 -16.41
N SER A 151 -42.69 -31.72 -17.34
CA SER A 151 -43.82 -32.01 -18.23
C SER A 151 -43.54 -33.20 -19.15
N LEU A 152 -42.32 -33.32 -19.68
CA LEU A 152 -41.93 -34.45 -20.51
C LEU A 152 -41.91 -35.76 -19.72
N ARG A 153 -41.55 -35.71 -18.44
CA ARG A 153 -41.61 -36.87 -17.55
C ARG A 153 -43.05 -37.34 -17.36
N GLU A 154 -43.96 -36.41 -17.07
CA GLU A 154 -45.38 -36.72 -16.92
C GLU A 154 -45.97 -37.28 -18.21
N ASP A 155 -45.65 -36.69 -19.37
CA ASP A 155 -46.09 -37.19 -20.68
C ASP A 155 -45.51 -38.58 -20.98
N ALA A 156 -44.25 -38.82 -20.65
CA ALA A 156 -43.60 -40.13 -20.81
C ALA A 156 -44.28 -41.20 -19.95
N GLU A 157 -44.54 -40.90 -18.68
CA GLU A 157 -45.28 -41.79 -17.76
C GLU A 157 -46.68 -42.09 -18.30
N ASN A 158 -47.40 -41.07 -18.77
CA ASN A 158 -48.73 -41.23 -19.38
C ASN A 158 -48.69 -42.07 -20.67
N SER A 159 -47.57 -42.03 -21.40
CA SER A 159 -47.33 -42.79 -22.64
C SER A 159 -46.81 -44.21 -22.39
N GLY A 160 -46.55 -44.58 -21.12
CA GLY A 160 -45.93 -45.86 -20.76
C GLY A 160 -44.44 -45.95 -21.11
N ILE A 161 -43.77 -44.82 -21.33
CA ILE A 161 -42.33 -44.72 -21.50
C ILE A 161 -41.68 -44.64 -20.12
N ASP A 162 -40.57 -45.36 -19.92
CA ASP A 162 -39.83 -45.35 -18.65
C ASP A 162 -39.20 -43.96 -18.40
N PRO A 163 -39.60 -43.23 -17.34
CA PRO A 163 -39.11 -41.88 -17.05
C PRO A 163 -37.60 -41.85 -16.78
N ASP A 164 -37.02 -42.93 -16.25
CA ASP A 164 -35.59 -42.99 -15.93
C ASP A 164 -34.72 -43.02 -17.21
N LEU A 165 -35.26 -43.55 -18.30
CA LEU A 165 -34.57 -43.60 -19.59
C LEU A 165 -34.57 -42.24 -20.28
N LEU A 166 -35.66 -41.48 -20.12
CA LEU A 166 -35.79 -40.10 -20.58
C LEU A 166 -34.83 -39.18 -19.82
N ASP A 167 -34.75 -39.30 -18.50
CA ASP A 167 -33.84 -38.50 -17.67
C ASP A 167 -32.38 -38.72 -18.08
N ARG A 168 -31.97 -39.97 -18.30
CA ARG A 168 -30.61 -40.28 -18.79
C ARG A 168 -30.35 -39.69 -20.18
N TYR A 169 -31.34 -39.66 -21.06
CA TYR A 169 -31.18 -39.06 -22.38
C TYR A 169 -31.01 -37.54 -22.29
N LEU A 170 -31.83 -36.89 -21.46
CA LEU A 170 -31.76 -35.45 -21.23
C LEU A 170 -30.45 -35.06 -20.54
N ASP A 171 -30.03 -35.77 -19.50
CA ASP A 171 -28.79 -35.45 -18.77
C ASP A 171 -27.54 -35.65 -19.64
N ASN A 172 -27.58 -36.55 -20.62
CA ASN A 172 -26.49 -36.77 -21.58
C ASN A 172 -26.60 -35.91 -22.85
N HIS A 173 -27.60 -35.03 -22.95
CA HIS A 173 -27.77 -34.21 -24.13
C HIS A 173 -26.64 -33.16 -24.20
N PRO A 174 -25.90 -33.06 -25.33
CA PRO A 174 -24.71 -32.22 -25.42
C PRO A 174 -25.00 -30.73 -25.18
N LEU A 175 -26.16 -30.24 -25.64
CA LEU A 175 -26.58 -28.85 -25.40
C LEU A 175 -26.79 -28.57 -23.91
N LEU A 176 -27.24 -29.56 -23.13
CA LEU A 176 -27.51 -29.39 -21.71
C LEU A 176 -26.24 -29.40 -20.89
N GLN A 177 -25.28 -30.26 -21.25
CA GLN A 177 -23.95 -30.23 -20.65
C GLN A 177 -23.28 -28.87 -20.89
N GLN A 178 -23.34 -28.35 -22.12
CA GLN A 178 -22.79 -27.02 -22.43
C GLN A 178 -23.48 -25.89 -21.66
N ALA A 179 -24.81 -25.94 -21.51
CA ALA A 179 -25.56 -24.94 -20.76
C ALA A 179 -25.23 -25.00 -19.26
N GLN A 180 -25.14 -26.20 -18.66
CA GLN A 180 -24.74 -26.39 -17.27
C GLN A 180 -23.31 -25.90 -17.02
N GLU A 181 -22.39 -26.20 -17.94
CA GLU A 181 -21.00 -25.72 -17.85
C GLU A 181 -20.93 -24.18 -17.91
N ALA A 182 -21.70 -23.55 -18.81
CA ALA A 182 -21.76 -22.09 -18.90
C ALA A 182 -22.28 -21.45 -17.61
N VAL A 183 -23.30 -22.04 -16.98
CA VAL A 183 -23.84 -21.58 -15.70
C VAL A 183 -22.82 -21.78 -14.58
N GLN A 184 -22.18 -22.95 -14.49
CA GLN A 184 -21.14 -23.21 -13.49
C GLN A 184 -19.97 -22.24 -13.65
N ARG A 185 -19.53 -21.97 -14.87
CA ARG A 185 -18.46 -21.01 -15.15
C ARG A 185 -18.84 -19.61 -14.69
N SER A 186 -20.07 -19.15 -14.97
CA SER A 186 -20.56 -17.86 -14.50
C SER A 186 -20.60 -17.77 -12.97
N GLN A 187 -21.04 -18.85 -12.30
CA GLN A 187 -21.04 -18.90 -10.83
C GLN A 187 -19.63 -18.85 -10.25
N GLN A 188 -18.70 -19.64 -10.79
CA GLN A 188 -17.29 -19.63 -10.37
C GLN A 188 -16.64 -18.26 -10.58
N GLU A 189 -16.92 -17.59 -11.70
CA GLU A 189 -16.39 -16.26 -11.97
C GLU A 189 -16.93 -15.24 -10.96
N GLN A 190 -18.20 -15.33 -10.57
CA GLN A 190 -18.76 -14.47 -9.53
C GLN A 190 -18.15 -14.74 -8.16
N GLU A 191 -17.93 -16.01 -7.81
CA GLU A 191 -17.25 -16.38 -6.56
C GLU A 191 -15.83 -15.84 -6.55
N TYR A 192 -15.11 -15.96 -7.66
CA TYR A 192 -13.76 -15.42 -7.81
C TYR A 192 -13.74 -13.89 -7.66
N ARG A 193 -14.63 -13.17 -8.35
CA ARG A 193 -14.76 -11.70 -8.22
C ARG A 193 -15.08 -11.28 -6.78
N LYS A 194 -15.98 -11.99 -6.10
CA LYS A 194 -16.29 -11.72 -4.67
C LYS A 194 -15.08 -11.95 -3.78
N GLN A 195 -14.30 -12.99 -4.04
CA GLN A 195 -13.06 -13.25 -3.31
C GLN A 195 -12.00 -12.16 -3.57
N GLU A 196 -11.85 -11.71 -4.82
CA GLU A 196 -10.98 -10.58 -5.15
C GLU A 196 -11.42 -9.29 -4.45
N GLU A 197 -12.72 -8.99 -4.45
CA GLU A 197 -13.27 -7.80 -3.79
C GLU A 197 -13.03 -7.85 -2.26
N LEU A 198 -13.21 -9.01 -1.64
CA LEU A 198 -12.91 -9.20 -0.22
C LEU A 198 -11.41 -9.03 0.07
N GLN A 199 -10.54 -9.58 -0.76
CA GLN A 199 -9.09 -9.38 -0.63
C GLN A 199 -8.72 -7.90 -0.78
N GLN A 200 -9.28 -7.21 -1.77
CA GLN A 200 -9.05 -5.78 -1.96
C GLN A 200 -9.56 -4.95 -0.78
N LYS A 201 -10.72 -5.28 -0.21
CA LYS A 201 -11.24 -4.62 1.01
C LYS A 201 -10.31 -4.83 2.20
N GLN A 202 -9.80 -6.04 2.39
CA GLN A 202 -8.82 -6.30 3.45
C GLN A 202 -7.55 -5.46 3.26
N LEU A 203 -6.99 -5.45 2.05
CA LEU A 203 -5.80 -4.65 1.72
C LEU A 203 -6.05 -3.15 1.93
N ALA A 204 -7.21 -2.64 1.48
CA ALA A 204 -7.60 -1.26 1.71
C ALA A 204 -7.74 -0.93 3.21
N GLY A 205 -8.29 -1.85 4.00
CA GLY A 205 -8.36 -1.72 5.45
C GLY A 205 -6.99 -1.61 6.12
N TRP A 206 -6.01 -2.40 5.67
CA TRP A 206 -4.62 -2.31 6.12
C TRP A 206 -3.95 -1.02 5.67
N GLN A 207 -4.15 -0.60 4.41
CA GLN A 207 -3.63 0.67 3.90
C GLN A 207 -4.13 1.86 4.73
N MET A 208 -5.43 1.92 5.03
CA MET A 208 -6.00 2.97 5.87
C MET A 208 -5.39 3.00 7.28
N LEU A 209 -5.09 1.84 7.86
CA LEU A 209 -4.41 1.76 9.16
C LEU A 209 -3.01 2.40 9.10
N PHE A 210 -2.22 2.06 8.09
CA PHE A 210 -0.87 2.60 7.92
C PHE A 210 -0.87 4.07 7.53
N ASP A 211 -1.85 4.52 6.74
CA ASP A 211 -2.01 5.95 6.41
C ASP A 211 -2.30 6.78 7.67
N LYS A 212 -3.10 6.25 8.60
CA LYS A 212 -3.45 6.95 9.85
C LYS A 212 -2.33 6.88 10.89
N TYR A 213 -1.62 5.75 10.93
CA TYR A 213 -0.55 5.50 11.90
C TYR A 213 0.72 5.01 11.16
N PRO A 214 1.47 5.92 10.52
CA PRO A 214 2.66 5.55 9.73
C PRO A 214 3.74 4.86 10.56
N ASP A 215 3.85 5.23 11.85
CA ASP A 215 4.80 4.65 12.81
C ASP A 215 4.57 3.14 13.05
N LEU A 216 3.41 2.59 12.68
CA LEU A 216 3.13 1.15 12.83
C LEU A 216 3.90 0.30 11.84
N ALA A 217 4.19 0.83 10.65
CA ALA A 217 4.95 0.11 9.62
C ALA A 217 6.41 -0.13 10.06
N GLU A 218 6.97 0.81 10.82
CA GLU A 218 8.34 0.71 11.36
C GLU A 218 8.45 -0.28 12.54
N GLN A 219 7.32 -0.66 13.15
CA GLN A 219 7.25 -1.55 14.31
C GLN A 219 6.95 -3.01 13.94
N VAL A 220 6.94 -3.32 12.63
CA VAL A 220 6.83 -4.69 12.13
C VAL A 220 8.22 -5.32 12.14
N ASP A 221 8.37 -6.43 12.85
CA ASP A 221 9.63 -7.17 12.86
C ASP A 221 9.83 -7.87 11.50
N ALA A 222 10.96 -7.59 10.85
CA ALA A 222 11.29 -8.10 9.53
C ALA A 222 11.56 -9.62 9.53
N GLU A 223 11.95 -10.21 10.66
CA GLU A 223 12.27 -11.64 10.75
C GLU A 223 11.05 -12.52 11.00
N THR A 224 10.10 -12.03 11.81
CA THR A 224 8.90 -12.81 12.19
C THR A 224 7.64 -12.38 11.44
N GLY A 225 7.66 -11.23 10.78
CA GLY A 225 6.48 -10.63 10.14
C GLY A 225 5.37 -10.27 11.14
N THR A 226 5.66 -10.33 12.45
CA THR A 226 4.72 -10.00 13.51
C THR A 226 5.06 -8.63 14.09
N ALA A 227 4.05 -7.80 14.26
CA ALA A 227 4.23 -6.48 14.84
C ALA A 227 3.92 -6.49 16.33
N ALA A 228 4.66 -5.72 17.13
CA ALA A 228 4.42 -5.64 18.58
C ALA A 228 3.00 -5.14 18.94
N TRP A 229 2.40 -4.34 18.04
CA TRP A 229 1.03 -3.84 18.15
C TRP A 229 -0.03 -4.84 17.69
N MET A 230 0.36 -5.91 16.99
CA MET A 230 -0.52 -6.96 16.48
C MET A 230 -0.83 -7.99 17.59
N THR A 231 -1.57 -7.53 18.60
CA THR A 231 -1.92 -8.34 19.78
C THR A 231 -2.91 -9.49 19.46
N PRO A 232 -3.00 -10.53 20.32
CA PRO A 232 -3.98 -11.61 20.15
C PRO A 232 -5.44 -11.10 20.13
N ASP A 233 -5.74 -10.06 20.91
CA ASP A 233 -7.07 -9.44 20.93
C ASP A 233 -7.41 -8.74 19.62
N MET A 234 -6.40 -8.19 18.92
CA MET A 234 -6.58 -7.61 17.58
C MET A 234 -6.84 -8.72 16.55
N HIS A 235 -6.08 -9.82 16.59
CA HIS A 235 -6.31 -10.98 15.72
C HIS A 235 -7.73 -11.54 15.90
N ALA A 236 -8.19 -11.71 17.15
CA ALA A 236 -9.53 -12.20 17.43
C ALA A 236 -10.65 -11.25 16.95
N ARG A 237 -10.34 -9.98 16.67
CA ARG A 237 -11.28 -9.00 16.07
C ARG A 237 -11.23 -9.07 14.55
N LEU A 238 -10.04 -9.20 13.96
CA LEU A 238 -9.89 -9.45 12.53
C LEU A 238 -10.62 -10.74 12.10
N GLU A 239 -10.50 -11.82 12.87
CA GLU A 239 -11.23 -13.08 12.63
C GLU A 239 -12.76 -12.94 12.72
N ARG A 240 -13.25 -11.95 13.48
CA ARG A 240 -14.69 -11.63 13.56
C ARG A 240 -15.15 -10.70 12.43
N GLY A 241 -14.26 -10.30 11.53
CA GLY A 241 -14.56 -9.43 10.40
C GLY A 241 -14.56 -7.93 10.73
N TYR A 242 -13.87 -7.49 11.78
CA TYR A 242 -13.66 -6.06 12.01
C TYR A 242 -12.60 -5.52 11.06
N ASP A 243 -12.76 -4.27 10.63
CA ASP A 243 -11.74 -3.57 9.85
C ASP A 243 -10.43 -3.42 10.66
N PRO A 244 -9.24 -3.54 10.04
CA PRO A 244 -7.97 -3.46 10.75
C PRO A 244 -7.78 -2.17 11.57
N ILE A 245 -8.28 -1.06 11.04
CA ILE A 245 -8.24 0.25 11.71
C ILE A 245 -9.08 0.28 12.98
N ASP A 246 -10.32 -0.21 12.91
CA ASP A 246 -11.24 -0.26 14.04
C ASP A 246 -10.75 -1.25 15.10
N ALA A 247 -10.23 -2.41 14.66
CA ALA A 247 -9.64 -3.40 15.54
C ALA A 247 -8.46 -2.82 16.33
N TYR A 248 -7.58 -2.08 15.66
CA TYR A 248 -6.44 -1.41 16.29
C TYR A 248 -6.91 -0.37 17.31
N GLU A 249 -7.82 0.53 16.92
CA GLU A 249 -8.32 1.59 17.79
C GLU A 249 -9.01 1.06 19.04
N LEU A 250 -9.80 -0.01 18.91
CA LEU A 250 -10.50 -0.60 20.04
C LEU A 250 -9.54 -1.24 21.05
N VAL A 251 -8.48 -1.90 20.58
CA VAL A 251 -7.50 -2.54 21.47
C VAL A 251 -6.53 -1.52 22.05
N HIS A 252 -6.11 -0.53 21.27
CA HIS A 252 -5.09 0.44 21.65
C HIS A 252 -5.67 1.76 22.16
N ARG A 253 -6.98 1.83 22.40
CA ARG A 253 -7.68 3.05 22.85
C ARG A 253 -7.02 3.71 24.07
N ASP A 254 -6.67 2.92 25.07
CA ASP A 254 -6.08 3.45 26.31
C ASP A 254 -4.66 3.97 26.06
N ALA A 255 -3.88 3.30 25.22
CA ALA A 255 -2.55 3.75 24.81
C ALA A 255 -2.62 5.04 23.98
N LEU A 256 -3.53 5.10 23.00
CA LEU A 256 -3.75 6.29 22.15
C LEU A 256 -4.24 7.49 22.98
N THR A 257 -5.18 7.27 23.91
CA THR A 257 -5.65 8.34 24.81
C THR A 257 -4.57 8.79 25.80
N ALA A 258 -3.70 7.89 26.27
CA ALA A 258 -2.55 8.27 27.08
C ALA A 258 -1.51 9.07 26.28
N GLN A 259 -1.23 8.69 25.03
CA GLN A 259 -0.30 9.39 24.15
C GLN A 259 -0.80 10.80 23.80
N THR A 260 -2.06 10.93 23.42
CA THR A 260 -2.70 12.24 23.13
C THR A 260 -2.70 13.14 24.36
N ARG A 261 -2.96 12.62 25.56
CA ARG A 261 -2.82 13.38 26.81
C ARG A 261 -1.39 13.88 27.04
N LYS A 262 -0.39 13.01 26.89
CA LYS A 262 1.02 13.41 27.01
C LYS A 262 1.41 14.50 26.01
N GLN A 263 0.98 14.38 24.75
CA GLN A 263 1.25 15.39 23.74
C GLN A 263 0.55 16.72 24.07
N ALA A 264 -0.70 16.68 24.54
CA ALA A 264 -1.43 17.86 24.98
C ALA A 264 -0.75 18.53 26.18
N GLU A 265 -0.32 17.77 27.19
CA GLU A 265 0.44 18.28 28.33
C GLU A 265 1.75 18.95 27.89
N GLN A 266 2.50 18.31 26.98
CA GLN A 266 3.72 18.89 26.42
C GLN A 266 3.45 20.18 25.64
N ALA A 267 2.36 20.22 24.85
CA ALA A 267 1.95 21.42 24.12
C ALA A 267 1.59 22.56 25.09
N VAL A 268 0.85 22.28 26.17
CA VAL A 268 0.52 23.25 27.22
C VAL A 268 1.80 23.75 27.91
N ILE A 269 2.73 22.86 28.26
CA ILE A 269 4.01 23.25 28.87
C ILE A 269 4.82 24.13 27.92
N LYS A 270 4.89 23.77 26.63
CA LYS A 270 5.57 24.58 25.60
C LYS A 270 4.92 25.96 25.48
N ALA A 271 3.59 26.04 25.45
CA ALA A 271 2.85 27.31 25.41
C ALA A 271 3.08 28.15 26.67
N GLN A 272 3.06 27.56 27.87
CA GLN A 272 3.37 28.27 29.12
C GLN A 272 4.81 28.81 29.13
N ARG A 273 5.79 28.03 28.65
CA ARG A 273 7.19 28.49 28.52
C ARG A 273 7.31 29.63 27.52
N LEU A 274 6.63 29.55 26.37
CA LEU A 274 6.63 30.60 25.36
C LEU A 274 5.97 31.88 25.89
N ASN A 275 4.83 31.77 26.57
CA ASN A 275 4.16 32.91 27.22
C ASN A 275 5.02 33.54 28.32
N ARG A 276 5.72 32.74 29.14
CA ARG A 276 6.66 33.26 30.14
C ARG A 276 7.85 33.98 29.49
N ARG A 277 8.40 33.45 28.39
CA ARG A 277 9.48 34.12 27.64
C ARG A 277 8.99 35.42 27.00
N ALA A 278 7.82 35.43 26.40
CA ALA A 278 7.20 36.64 25.85
C ALA A 278 6.90 37.70 26.93
N GLN A 279 6.49 37.29 28.14
CA GLN A 279 6.36 38.20 29.28
C GLN A 279 7.70 38.74 29.77
N VAL A 280 8.79 37.97 29.68
CA VAL A 280 10.14 38.44 30.04
C VAL A 280 10.70 39.40 28.98
N GLU A 281 10.37 39.23 27.71
CA GLU A 281 10.77 40.15 26.64
C GLU A 281 9.95 41.45 26.62
N THR A 282 8.66 41.39 26.98
CA THR A 282 7.79 42.57 27.09
C THR A 282 7.90 43.30 28.42
N ASN A 283 8.54 42.69 29.42
CA ASN A 283 8.86 43.34 30.69
C ASN A 283 10.38 43.59 30.73
N PRO A 284 10.86 44.72 30.15
CA PRO A 284 12.26 45.06 30.23
C PRO A 284 12.64 45.14 31.71
N GLY A 285 13.73 44.47 32.09
CA GLY A 285 14.23 44.50 33.45
C GLY A 285 14.34 45.94 33.96
N GLY A 286 13.59 46.24 35.01
CA GLY A 286 13.84 47.33 35.95
C GLY A 286 14.19 48.68 35.35
N SER A 287 13.21 49.44 34.89
CA SER A 287 13.25 50.90 35.02
C SER A 287 12.99 51.30 36.48
N LEU A 288 13.87 50.91 37.40
CA LEU A 288 14.08 51.69 38.61
C LEU A 288 14.86 52.93 38.16
N GLU A 289 14.15 53.91 37.60
CA GLU A 289 14.68 55.27 37.59
C GLU A 289 15.04 55.58 39.06
N PRO A 290 16.29 55.95 39.38
CA PRO A 290 16.65 56.32 40.72
C PRO A 290 15.89 57.59 41.07
N GLN A 291 14.75 57.43 41.75
CA GLN A 291 13.98 58.55 42.25
C GLN A 291 14.83 59.23 43.31
N ALA A 292 15.19 60.50 43.07
CA ALA A 292 16.00 61.26 44.02
C ALA A 292 15.27 61.32 45.38
N PRO A 293 15.98 61.14 46.51
CA PRO A 293 15.39 61.26 47.83
C PRO A 293 14.69 62.63 47.98
N GLU A 294 13.55 62.67 48.68
CA GLU A 294 12.72 63.88 48.82
C GLU A 294 13.51 65.09 49.37
N GLU A 295 14.55 64.83 50.16
CA GLU A 295 15.44 65.87 50.69
C GLU A 295 16.21 66.62 49.59
N LEU A 296 16.65 65.91 48.54
CA LEU A 296 17.38 66.53 47.42
C LEU A 296 16.46 67.29 46.48
N THR A 297 15.26 66.78 46.23
CA THR A 297 14.27 67.49 45.41
C THR A 297 13.78 68.75 46.13
N ALA A 298 13.60 68.68 47.46
CA ALA A 298 13.25 69.85 48.28
C ALA A 298 14.39 70.89 48.32
N ALA A 299 15.64 70.48 48.47
CA ALA A 299 16.79 71.39 48.44
C ALA A 299 16.92 72.12 47.10
N PHE A 300 16.76 71.41 45.97
CA PHE A 300 16.80 72.02 44.64
C PHE A 300 15.68 73.06 44.45
N SER A 301 14.47 72.75 44.93
CA SER A 301 13.35 73.70 44.93
C SER A 301 13.63 74.95 45.78
N LEU A 302 14.32 74.80 46.92
CA LEU A 302 14.62 75.91 47.82
C LEU A 302 15.66 76.87 47.23
N PHE A 303 16.61 76.35 46.45
CA PHE A 303 17.66 77.13 45.77
C PHE A 303 17.27 77.62 44.36
N GLY A 304 16.02 77.40 43.94
CA GLY A 304 15.50 77.85 42.64
C GLY A 304 16.06 77.07 41.44
N ILE A 305 16.54 75.84 41.66
CA ILE A 305 17.06 74.94 40.63
C ILE A 305 15.98 73.91 40.28
N ASP A 306 15.84 73.57 39.00
CA ASP A 306 14.82 72.62 38.54
C ASP A 306 14.95 71.25 39.25
N PRO A 307 13.94 70.82 40.02
CA PRO A 307 13.98 69.59 40.81
C PRO A 307 14.18 68.33 39.98
N LYS A 308 13.91 68.37 38.67
CA LYS A 308 14.18 67.25 37.76
C LYS A 308 15.68 66.98 37.59
N ASN A 309 16.53 67.98 37.79
CA ASN A 309 17.99 67.78 37.75
C ASN A 309 18.54 67.08 39.00
N ALA A 310 17.78 67.00 40.10
CA ALA A 310 18.19 66.29 41.32
C ALA A 310 18.37 64.78 41.08
N GLN A 311 17.63 64.21 40.12
CA GLN A 311 17.74 62.79 39.71
C GLN A 311 19.15 62.43 39.22
N LYS A 312 19.90 63.39 38.65
CA LYS A 312 21.28 63.17 38.20
C LYS A 312 22.27 62.96 39.35
N TYR A 313 21.96 63.52 40.52
CA TYR A 313 22.81 63.46 41.72
C TYR A 313 22.38 62.37 42.71
N ALA A 314 21.24 61.71 42.46
CA ALA A 314 20.71 60.62 43.29
C ALA A 314 21.66 59.41 43.40
N LYS A 315 22.52 59.17 42.41
CA LYS A 315 23.52 58.09 42.43
C LYS A 315 24.59 58.25 43.52
N ASN A 316 24.83 59.47 44.03
CA ASN A 316 25.89 59.74 45.01
C ASN A 316 25.43 59.62 46.47
N PHE A 317 24.13 59.40 46.72
CA PHE A 317 23.56 59.30 48.08
C PHE A 317 23.50 57.86 48.62
N ASN A 318 23.65 56.86 47.76
CA ASN A 318 23.76 55.48 48.22
C ASN A 318 25.23 55.13 48.51
N LYS A 319 25.70 55.56 49.68
CA LYS A 319 26.90 55.00 50.34
C LYS A 319 26.65 54.86 51.83
#